data_AF-A0A225UXM4-F1
#
_entry.id   AF-A0A225UXM4-F1
#
_cell.length_a   1.000
_cell.length_b   1.000
_cell.length_c   1.000
_cell.angle_alpha   90.00
_cell.angle_beta   90.00
_cell.angle_gamma   90.00
#
_symmetry.space_group_name_H-M   'P 1'
#
loop_
_entity.id
_entity.type
_entity.pdbx_description
1 polymer ?
#
loop_
_entity_poly.entity_id
_entity_poly.type
_entity_poly.pdbx_seq_one_letter_code
_entity_poly.pdbx_strand_id
1 'polypeptide(L)'
;MTSGVRYVLCVSVGPDLAVAEYKLYTVVTRGLLSPQQSPRPVIAPASLVSFDARLLLGLDPRDALPARFPDPFTVDLYKILLSAQDGMEAV
;
A
#
# COMPACT_ATOMS: atom_id res chain seq x y z
N MET A 1 17.85 8.09 -13.01
CA MET A 1 17.15 8.54 -11.79
C MET A 1 15.71 8.87 -12.13
N THR A 2 14.77 7.95 -11.94
CA THR A 2 13.34 8.27 -12.06
C THR A 2 12.79 8.50 -10.66
N SER A 3 12.98 9.71 -10.15
CA SER A 3 12.33 10.20 -8.94
C SER A 3 10.86 10.49 -9.27
N GLY A 4 9.95 9.73 -8.68
CA GLY A 4 8.51 9.86 -8.90
C GLY A 4 7.73 8.85 -8.09
N VAL A 5 6.42 9.07 -7.96
CA VAL A 5 5.49 8.14 -7.29
C VAL A 5 5.49 6.80 -8.05
N ARG A 6 5.69 5.69 -7.33
CA ARG A 6 5.71 4.33 -7.90
C ARG A 6 4.48 3.52 -7.57
N TYR A 7 3.90 3.79 -6.40
CA TYR A 7 2.68 3.17 -5.93
C TYR A 7 1.69 4.24 -5.47
N VAL A 8 0.41 4.01 -5.75
CA VAL A 8 -0.71 4.75 -5.18
C VAL A 8 -1.63 3.72 -4.52
N LEU A 9 -1.73 3.79 -3.19
CA LEU A 9 -2.67 3.00 -2.41
C LEU A 9 -3.89 3.88 -2.11
N CYS A 10 -5.01 3.60 -2.77
CA CYS A 10 -6.29 4.24 -2.47
C CYS A 10 -7.02 3.38 -1.45
N VAL A 11 -7.47 3.98 -0.35
CA VAL A 11 -8.27 3.32 0.69
C VAL A 11 -9.58 4.08 0.84
N SER A 12 -10.69 3.36 0.72
CA SER A 12 -12.03 3.86 1.01
C SER A 12 -12.44 3.30 2.36
N VAL A 13 -12.80 4.18 3.29
CA VAL A 13 -13.20 3.83 4.66
C VAL A 13 -14.63 4.28 4.87
N GLY A 14 -15.50 3.32 5.18
CA GLY A 14 -16.87 3.56 5.63
C GLY A 14 -16.92 3.92 7.12
N PRO A 15 -18.10 4.27 7.65
CA PRO A 15 -18.28 4.61 9.05
C PRO A 15 -17.76 3.51 9.98
N ASP A 16 -17.10 3.90 11.07
CA ASP A 16 -16.54 3.05 12.12
C ASP A 16 -15.61 1.93 11.62
N LEU A 17 -15.01 2.09 10.44
CA LEU A 17 -14.18 1.07 9.79
C LEU A 17 -14.90 -0.27 9.53
N ALA A 18 -16.23 -0.29 9.64
CA ALA A 18 -17.05 -1.48 9.42
C ALA A 18 -16.95 -2.00 7.98
N VAL A 19 -16.69 -1.09 7.03
CA VAL A 19 -16.45 -1.41 5.63
C VAL A 19 -15.23 -0.62 5.17
N ALA A 20 -14.15 -1.32 4.82
CA ALA A 20 -12.99 -0.69 4.20
C ALA A 20 -12.58 -1.47 2.96
N GLU A 21 -12.20 -0.76 1.92
CA GLU A 21 -11.74 -1.33 0.65
C GLU A 21 -10.49 -0.58 0.18
N TYR A 22 -9.65 -1.24 -0.61
CA TYR A 22 -8.46 -0.62 -1.17
C TYR A 22 -8.18 -1.02 -2.62
N LYS A 23 -7.40 -0.18 -3.29
CA LYS A 23 -6.82 -0.43 -4.61
C LYS A 23 -5.35 -0.04 -4.59
N LEU A 24 -4.48 -0.88 -5.16
CA LEU A 24 -3.04 -0.65 -5.21
C LEU A 24 -2.58 -0.51 -6.65
N TYR A 25 -2.39 0.74 -7.07
CA TYR A 25 -1.92 1.05 -8.40
C TYR A 25 -0.40 1.15 -8.42
N THR A 26 0.21 0.55 -9.42
CA THR A 26 1.60 0.81 -9.79
C THR A 26 1.64 1.83 -10.91
N VAL A 27 2.51 2.84 -10.80
CA VAL A 27 2.74 3.84 -11.84
C VAL A 27 3.71 3.25 -12.87
N VAL A 28 3.22 2.99 -14.08
CA VAL A 28 4.07 2.56 -15.20
C VAL A 28 4.65 3.76 -15.93
N THR A 29 5.86 3.58 -16.49
CA THR A 29 6.65 4.59 -17.21
C THR A 29 5.77 5.34 -18.21
N ARG A 30 5.40 6.59 -17.87
CA ARG A 30 4.46 7.55 -18.53
C ARG A 30 3.35 8.07 -17.60
N GLY A 31 3.32 7.70 -16.31
CA GLY A 31 2.35 8.24 -15.35
C GLY A 31 0.97 7.60 -15.46
N LEU A 32 0.84 6.55 -16.28
CA LEU A 32 -0.36 5.72 -16.31
C LEU A 32 -0.37 4.83 -15.08
N LEU A 33 -1.45 4.89 -14.30
CA LEU A 33 -1.74 3.88 -13.30
C LEU A 33 -2.10 2.58 -14.05
N SER A 34 -1.64 1.44 -13.53
CA SER A 34 -2.08 0.12 -13.98
C SER A 34 -3.62 0.09 -14.12
N PRO A 35 -4.19 -0.62 -15.12
CA PRO A 35 -5.63 -0.58 -15.44
C PRO A 35 -6.53 -0.78 -14.21
N GLN A 36 -7.74 -0.22 -14.29
CA GLN A 36 -8.73 -0.21 -13.20
C GLN A 36 -8.78 -1.55 -12.45
N GLN A 37 -8.34 -1.52 -11.19
CA GLN A 37 -8.46 -2.65 -10.30
C GLN A 37 -9.84 -2.65 -9.63
N SER A 38 -10.40 -3.85 -9.45
CA SER A 38 -11.52 -4.05 -8.55
C SER A 38 -11.08 -3.72 -7.11
N PRO A 39 -11.89 -2.97 -6.33
CA PRO A 39 -11.62 -2.78 -4.92
C PRO A 39 -11.45 -4.13 -4.22
N ARG A 40 -10.46 -4.23 -3.33
CA ARG A 40 -10.24 -5.38 -2.46
C ARG A 40 -10.71 -5.03 -1.05
N PRO A 41 -11.50 -5.87 -0.38
CA PRO A 41 -11.93 -5.60 0.98
C PRO A 41 -10.74 -5.67 1.95
N VAL A 42 -10.79 -4.83 2.98
CA VAL A 42 -9.93 -4.89 4.16
C VAL A 42 -10.71 -5.68 5.23
N ILE A 43 -10.24 -6.88 5.53
CA ILE A 43 -10.87 -7.81 6.46
C ILE A 43 -9.97 -8.12 7.66
N ALA A 44 -10.61 -8.37 8.81
CA ALA A 44 -9.95 -8.89 10.00
C ALA A 44 -9.52 -10.37 9.81
N PRO A 45 -8.51 -10.86 10.55
CA PRO A 45 -7.69 -10.14 11.51
C PRO A 45 -6.46 -9.43 10.90
N ALA A 46 -6.21 -9.62 9.60
CA ALA A 46 -5.08 -9.03 8.90
C ALA A 46 -5.38 -8.87 7.41
N SER A 47 -5.00 -7.74 6.84
CA SER A 47 -5.14 -7.45 5.41
C SER A 47 -3.82 -6.97 4.83
N LEU A 48 -3.04 -7.92 4.33
CA LEU A 48 -1.68 -7.69 3.87
C LEU A 48 -1.66 -7.10 2.45
N VAL A 49 -1.00 -5.95 2.31
CA VAL A 49 -0.72 -5.30 1.04
C VAL A 49 0.77 -5.37 0.79
N SER A 50 1.17 -6.06 -0.29
CA SER A 50 2.57 -6.27 -0.66
C SER A 50 3.02 -5.33 -1.77
N PHE A 51 4.24 -4.84 -1.64
CA PHE A 51 4.93 -3.95 -2.55
C PHE A 51 6.24 -4.61 -2.99
N ASP A 52 6.61 -4.43 -4.26
CA ASP A 52 7.95 -4.78 -4.71
C ASP A 52 8.94 -3.81 -4.07
N ALA A 53 9.91 -4.35 -3.35
CA ALA A 53 10.85 -3.55 -2.56
C ALA A 53 11.74 -2.66 -3.44
N ARG A 54 12.15 -3.16 -4.62
CA ARG A 54 13.01 -2.41 -5.53
C ARG A 54 12.24 -1.27 -6.17
N LEU A 55 11.02 -1.54 -6.63
CA LEU A 55 10.14 -0.50 -7.16
C LEU A 55 9.80 0.54 -6.10
N LEU A 56 9.51 0.11 -4.86
CA LEU A 56 9.21 1.01 -3.75
C LEU A 56 10.38 1.96 -3.45
N LEU A 57 11.61 1.45 -3.50
CA LEU A 57 12.83 2.22 -3.27
C LEU A 57 13.34 2.96 -4.52
N GLY A 58 12.68 2.79 -5.68
CA GLY A 58 13.11 3.38 -6.95
C GLY A 58 14.43 2.81 -7.48
N LEU A 59 14.77 1.59 -7.09
CA LEU A 59 15.95 0.84 -7.51
C LEU A 59 15.73 0.15 -8.85
N ASP A 60 16.80 -0.08 -9.60
CA ASP A 60 16.73 -0.91 -10.80
C ASP A 60 16.52 -2.39 -10.41
N PRO A 61 15.93 -3.24 -11.29
CA PRO A 61 15.59 -4.63 -10.96
C PRO A 61 16.77 -5.50 -10.52
N ARG A 62 18.00 -5.09 -10.85
CA ARG A 62 19.24 -5.81 -10.53
C ARG A 62 20.02 -5.19 -9.37
N ASP A 63 19.57 -4.05 -8.85
CA ASP A 63 20.24 -3.41 -7.73
C ASP A 63 20.06 -4.24 -6.46
N ALA A 64 21.11 -4.21 -5.63
CA ALA A 64 21.06 -4.82 -4.32
C ALA A 64 20.09 -4.03 -3.42
N LEU A 65 19.23 -4.76 -2.71
CA LEU A 65 18.39 -4.15 -1.69
C LEU A 65 19.25 -3.76 -0.47
N PRO A 66 18.87 -2.68 0.24
CA PRO A 66 19.50 -2.34 1.51
C PRO A 66 19.43 -3.52 2.48
N ALA A 67 20.49 -3.71 3.26
CA ALA A 67 20.53 -4.79 4.25
C ALA A 67 19.33 -4.70 5.20
N ARG A 68 18.64 -5.83 5.41
CA ARG A 68 17.43 -5.96 6.24
C ARG A 68 16.16 -5.31 5.68
N PHE A 69 16.18 -4.74 4.48
CA PHE A 69 14.94 -4.30 3.84
C PHE A 69 14.15 -5.53 3.35
N PRO A 70 12.86 -5.67 3.71
CA PRO A 70 12.08 -6.84 3.35
C PRO A 70 11.74 -6.86 1.85
N ASP A 71 11.72 -8.04 1.26
CA ASP A 71 11.39 -8.28 -0.15
C ASP A 71 10.48 -9.51 -0.27
N PRO A 72 9.16 -9.33 -0.50
CA PRO A 72 8.44 -8.07 -0.71
C PRO A 72 8.25 -7.27 0.59
N PHE A 73 8.14 -5.94 0.48
CA PHE A 73 7.72 -5.08 1.59
C PHE A 73 6.21 -5.22 1.79
N THR A 74 5.75 -5.55 2.98
CA THR A 74 4.32 -5.81 3.25
C THR A 74 3.82 -4.99 4.42
N VAL A 75 2.63 -4.41 4.27
CA VAL A 75 1.93 -3.68 5.34
C VAL A 75 0.60 -4.35 5.67
N ASP A 76 0.23 -4.35 6.94
CA ASP A 76 -1.08 -4.81 7.38
C ASP A 76 -2.05 -3.63 7.45
N LEU A 77 -2.84 -3.46 6.40
CA LEU A 77 -3.75 -2.33 6.27
C LEU A 77 -4.86 -2.38 7.32
N TYR A 78 -5.28 -3.57 7.76
CA TYR A 78 -6.29 -3.70 8.81
C TYR A 78 -5.79 -3.12 10.13
N LYS A 79 -4.57 -3.46 10.55
CA LYS A 79 -3.96 -2.90 11.76
C LYS A 79 -3.74 -1.40 11.69
N ILE A 80 -3.28 -0.89 10.55
CA ILE A 80 -3.07 0.54 10.35
C ILE A 80 -4.38 1.31 10.53
N LEU A 81 -5.45 0.82 9.92
CA LEU A 81 -6.75 1.45 10.04
C LEU A 81 -7.33 1.36 11.46
N LEU A 82 -7.18 0.21 12.13
CA LEU A 82 -7.59 0.05 13.53
C LEU A 82 -6.87 1.07 14.44
N SER A 83 -5.55 1.21 14.30
CA SER A 83 -4.78 2.22 15.06
C SER A 83 -5.20 3.65 14.74
N ALA A 84 -5.63 3.95 13.51
CA ALA A 84 -6.14 5.27 13.15
C ALA A 84 -7.49 5.57 13.83
N GLN A 85 -8.34 4.55 14.01
CA GLN A 85 -9.61 4.68 14.74
C GLN A 85 -9.38 5.04 16.21
N ASP A 86 -8.51 4.29 16.88
CA ASP A 86 -8.19 4.49 18.30
C ASP A 86 -7.61 5.89 18.55
N GLY A 87 -6.85 6.43 17.59
CA GLY A 87 -6.31 7.79 17.67
C GLY A 87 -7.34 8.90 17.45
N MET A 88 -8.47 8.62 16.79
CA MET A 88 -9.55 9.60 16.55
C MET A 88 -10.49 9.75 17.75
N GLU A 89 -10.64 8.71 18.59
CA GLU A 89 -11.42 8.75 19.84
C GLU A 89 -10.70 9.52 20.97
N ALA A 90 -9.43 9.91 20.77
CA ALA A 90 -8.59 10.56 21.78
C ALA A 90 -8.45 12.09 21.60
N VAL A 91 -9.26 12.72 20.74
CA VAL A 91 -9.17 14.16 20.40
C VAL A 91 -10.45 14.92 20.72
#